data_AF-A0A366C3P9-F1
#
_entry.id   AF-A0A366C3P9-F1
#
_cell.length_a   1.000
_cell.length_b   1.000
_cell.length_c   1.000
_cell.angle_alpha   90.00
_cell.angle_beta   90.00
_cell.angle_gamma   90.00
#
_symmetry.space_group_name_H-M   'P 1'
#
loop_
_entity.id
_entity.type
_entity.pdbx_description
1 polymer ?
#
loop_
_entity_poly.entity_id
_entity_poly.type
_entity_poly.pdbx_seq_one_letter_code
_entity_poly.pdbx_strand_id
1 'polypeptide(L)' 'MLYILALFLPPLSILLIGRWFVALVTLVIWIPAIIFSGGLTHPMFIVLAWILIFQRGADRRAGL' A
#
# COMPACT_ATOMS: atom_id res chain seq x y z
N MET A 1 -17.37 3.28 9.78
CA MET A 1 -16.26 4.22 10.10
C MET A 1 -16.05 5.13 8.90
N LEU A 2 -15.74 6.40 9.10
CA LEU A 2 -15.57 7.43 8.05
C LEU A 2 -14.30 7.23 7.18
N TYR A 3 -13.88 5.99 6.97
CA TYR A 3 -12.63 5.60 6.36
C TYR A 3 -12.57 5.97 4.87
N ILE A 4 -13.67 5.74 4.15
CA ILE A 4 -13.79 6.11 2.73
C ILE A 4 -13.63 7.62 2.56
N LEU A 5 -14.24 8.42 3.44
CA LEU A 5 -14.12 9.87 3.41
C LEU A 5 -12.68 10.32 3.74
N ALA A 6 -12.06 9.70 4.75
CA ALA A 6 -10.66 9.96 5.11
C ALA A 6 -9.69 9.65 3.95
N LEU A 7 -10.00 8.64 3.14
CA LEU A 7 -9.21 8.25 1.97
C LEU A 7 -9.23 9.34 0.88
N PHE A 8 -10.31 10.09 0.72
CA PHE A 8 -10.41 11.17 -0.28
C PHE A 8 -10.15 12.57 0.29
N LEU A 9 -10.03 12.69 1.62
CA LEU A 9 -9.82 13.95 2.33
C LEU A 9 -8.61 14.77 1.82
N PRO A 10 -7.42 14.19 1.56
CA PRO A 10 -6.28 14.98 1.11
C PRO A 10 -6.51 15.69 -0.24
N PRO A 11 -6.93 15.00 -1.33
CA PRO A 11 -7.24 15.70 -2.59
C PRO A 11 -8.45 16.64 -2.47
N LEU A 12 -9.48 16.27 -1.69
CA LEU A 12 -10.66 17.13 -1.48
C LEU A 12 -10.34 18.41 -0.71
N SER A 13 -9.48 18.34 0.32
CA SER A 13 -9.06 19.51 1.10
C SER A 13 -8.36 20.56 0.23
N ILE A 14 -7.51 20.11 -0.70
CA ILE A 14 -6.78 20.99 -1.62
C ILE A 14 -7.73 21.61 -2.65
N LEU A 15 -8.73 20.84 -3.10
CA LEU A 15 -9.76 21.32 -4.01
C LEU A 15 -10.64 22.40 -3.35
N LEU A 16 -11.03 22.19 -2.09
CA LEU A 16 -11.81 23.16 -1.30
C LEU A 16 -11.08 24.48 -1.05
N ILE A 17 -9.75 24.46 -1.07
CA ILE A 17 -8.87 25.63 -0.97
C ILE A 17 -8.73 26.39 -2.31
N GLY A 18 -9.31 25.89 -3.41
CA GLY A 18 -9.30 26.54 -4.73
C GLY A 18 -8.06 26.24 -5.56
N ARG A 19 -7.17 25.34 -5.11
CA ARG A 19 -5.92 24.99 -5.79
C ARG A 19 -6.10 23.80 -6.74
N TRP A 20 -6.86 23.99 -7.81
CA TRP A 20 -7.24 22.92 -8.74
C TRP A 20 -6.03 22.15 -9.33
N PHE A 21 -4.96 22.85 -9.71
CA PHE A 21 -3.76 22.22 -10.27
C PHE A 21 -3.07 21.31 -9.24
N VAL A 22 -2.92 21.79 -8.01
CA VAL A 22 -2.31 21.03 -6.91
C VAL A 22 -3.19 19.83 -6.57
N ALA A 23 -4.51 20.01 -6.52
CA ALA A 23 -5.45 18.92 -6.25
C ALA A 23 -5.32 17.80 -7.28
N LEU A 24 -5.19 18.13 -8.57
CA LEU A 24 -5.00 17.15 -9.64
C LEU A 24 -3.69 16.37 -9.48
N VAL A 25 -2.57 17.08 -9.26
CA VAL A 25 -1.26 16.45 -9.02
C VAL A 25 -1.31 15.53 -7.81
N THR A 26 -1.91 16.00 -6.71
CA THR A 26 -2.10 15.17 -5.52
C THR A 26 -2.92 13.94 -5.83
N LEU A 27 -4.03 14.04 -6.57
CA LEU A 27 -4.89 12.90 -6.92
C LEU A 27 -4.14 11.84 -7.74
N VAL A 28 -3.31 12.26 -8.70
CA VAL A 28 -2.46 11.36 -9.52
C VAL A 28 -1.41 10.63 -8.68
N ILE A 29 -0.82 11.28 -7.67
CA ILE A 29 0.15 10.65 -6.76
C ILE A 29 -0.56 9.79 -5.70
N TRP A 30 -1.77 10.20 -5.32
CA TRP A 30 -2.54 9.61 -4.21
C TRP A 30 -3.11 8.24 -4.56
N ILE A 31 -3.64 8.06 -5.78
CA ILE A 31 -4.14 6.76 -6.26
C ILE A 31 -3.06 5.66 -6.16
N PRO A 32 -1.85 5.80 -6.75
CA PRO A 32 -0.81 4.80 -6.60
C PRO A 32 -0.30 4.72 -5.16
N ALA A 33 -0.26 5.80 -4.39
CA ALA A 33 0.12 5.73 -2.97
C ALA A 33 -0.84 4.85 -2.16
N ILE A 34 -2.15 4.92 -2.40
CA ILE A 34 -3.13 4.03 -1.76
C ILE A 34 -2.93 2.58 -2.21
N ILE A 35 -2.74 2.36 -3.51
CA ILE A 35 -2.56 1.00 -4.07
C ILE A 35 -1.27 0.38 -3.52
N PHE A 36 -0.18 1.14 -3.46
CA PHE A 36 1.09 0.67 -2.95
C PHE A 36 1.07 0.53 -1.42
N SER A 37 0.46 1.46 -0.69
CA SER A 37 0.34 1.38 0.78
C SER A 37 -0.62 0.28 1.25
N GLY A 38 -1.71 0.02 0.52
CA GLY A 38 -2.70 -1.00 0.87
C GLY A 38 -2.42 -2.37 0.25
N GLY A 39 -1.70 -2.41 -0.87
CA GLY A 39 -1.64 -3.57 -1.75
C GLY A 39 -0.25 -4.08 -2.14
N LEU A 40 0.87 -3.40 -1.85
CA LEU A 40 2.23 -3.97 -2.08
C LEU A 40 2.82 -4.66 -0.86
N THR A 41 2.44 -4.24 0.34
CA THR A 41 2.81 -4.93 1.59
C THR A 41 2.21 -6.33 1.64
N HIS A 42 1.00 -6.54 1.08
CA HIS A 42 0.37 -7.85 1.00
C HIS A 42 1.14 -8.87 0.13
N PRO A 43 1.46 -8.60 -1.15
CA PRO A 43 2.29 -9.46 -2.00
C PRO A 43 3.70 -9.67 -1.43
N MET A 44 4.31 -8.62 -0.88
CA MET A 44 5.63 -8.74 -0.25
C MET A 44 5.59 -9.70 0.95
N PHE A 45 4.52 -9.65 1.73
CA PHE A 45 4.29 -10.59 2.83
C PHE A 45 4.09 -12.04 2.33
N ILE A 46 3.35 -12.24 1.23
CA ILE A 46 3.16 -13.57 0.63
C ILE A 46 4.50 -14.14 0.14
N VAL A 47 5.31 -13.34 -0.54
CA VAL A 47 6.64 -13.74 -1.02
C VAL A 47 7.56 -14.08 0.15
N LEU A 48 7.59 -13.24 1.20
CA LEU A 48 8.37 -13.51 2.41
C LEU A 48 7.91 -14.80 3.12
N ALA A 49 6.60 -15.00 3.26
CA ALA A 49 6.05 -16.21 3.87
C ALA A 49 6.42 -17.47 3.07
N TRP A 50 6.34 -17.40 1.74
CA TRP A 50 6.76 -18.49 0.86
C TRP A 50 8.25 -18.82 1.03
N ILE A 51 9.12 -17.81 1.05
CA ILE A 51 10.56 -17.96 1.28
C ILE A 51 10.83 -18.59 2.66
N LEU A 52 10.16 -18.11 3.72
CA LEU A 52 10.32 -18.63 5.08
C LEU A 52 9.88 -20.10 5.20
N ILE A 53 8.76 -20.48 4.56
CA ILE A 53 8.29 -21.87 4.53
C ILE A 53 9.30 -22.76 3.77
N PHE A 54 9.82 -22.27 2.65
CA PHE A 54 10.80 -23.00 1.85
C PHE A 54 12.10 -23.23 2.62
N GLN A 55 12.65 -22.19 3.27
CA GLN A 55 13.85 -22.32 4.12
C GLN A 55 13.62 -23.30 5.28
N ARG A 56 12.49 -23.22 5.98
CA ARG A 56 12.18 -24.11 7.10
C ARG A 56 12.04 -25.59 6.68
N GLY A 57 11.60 -25.83 5.44
CA GLY A 57 11.57 -27.16 4.83
C GLY A 57 12.96 -27.67 4.40
N ALA A 58 13.84 -26.77 3.98
CA ALA A 58 15.23 -27.09 3.64
C ALA A 58 16.07 -27.41 4.90
N ASP A 59 15.95 -26.60 5.95
CA ASP A 59 16.64 -26.82 7.24
C ASP A 59 16.29 -28.17 7.86
N ARG A 60 15.01 -28.55 7.86
CA ARG A 60 14.56 -29.87 8.34
C ARG A 60 15.13 -31.04 7.54
N ARG A 61 15.41 -30.86 6.25
CA ARG A 61 16.02 -31.90 5.39
C ARG A 61 17.53 -31.94 5.52
N ALA A 62 18.16 -30.83 5.92
CA ALA A 62 19.59 -30.72 6.16
C ALA A 62 20.05 -31.33 7.50
N GLY A 63 19.14 -31.63 8.43
CA GLY A 63 19.43 -32.44 9.62
C GLY A 63 20.37 -31.77 10.64
N LEU A 64 20.31 -30.45 10.78
CA LEU A 64 20.76 -29.73 11.98
C LEU A 64 19.61 -29.62 12.97
#